data_AF-A0A5D4SSZ4-F1
#
_entry.id   AF-A0A5D4SSZ4-F1
#
_cell.length_a   1.000
_cell.length_b   1.000
_cell.length_c   1.000
_cell.angle_alpha   90.00
_cell.angle_beta   90.00
_cell.angle_gamma   90.00
#
_symmetry.space_group_name_H-M   'P 1'
#
loop_
_entity.id
_entity.type
_entity.pdbx_description
1 polymer ?
#
loop_
_entity_poly.entity_id
_entity_poly.type
_entity_poly.pdbx_seq_one_letter_code
_entity_poly.pdbx_strand_id
1 'polypeptide(L)'
;MSPGVSGLFIKQCKGYELEKEMPNTSEDFFNRSEVVYMEEGQEKTLHVLYIRYFEESMESFTPFGSDPVFKAGGREVAFKDLVALACLLKKTGLRDRKRVYINNKAEFESYFDKLDFGKLREVFNGVEEEKGFQIASPLDFFNHQQA
;
A
#
# COMPACT_ATOMS: atom_id res chain seq x y z
N MET A 1 -30.46 -5.52 14.43
CA MET A 1 -29.18 -6.12 14.01
C MET A 1 -28.79 -5.48 12.69
N SER A 2 -27.98 -4.43 12.73
CA SER A 2 -27.48 -3.78 11.52
C SER A 2 -26.40 -4.68 10.91
N PRO A 3 -26.36 -4.86 9.57
CA PRO A 3 -25.33 -5.66 8.94
C PRO A 3 -23.98 -5.02 9.25
N GLY A 4 -23.09 -5.79 9.88
CA GLY A 4 -21.78 -5.33 10.31
C GLY A 4 -20.99 -4.87 9.09
N VAL A 5 -20.67 -3.59 9.04
CA VAL A 5 -19.59 -3.10 8.19
C VAL A 5 -18.32 -3.70 8.81
N SER A 6 -17.79 -4.76 8.21
CA SER A 6 -16.48 -5.32 8.59
C SER A 6 -15.41 -4.30 8.22
N GLY A 7 -15.17 -3.36 9.12
CA GLY A 7 -14.16 -2.33 8.95
C GLY A 7 -12.76 -2.93 8.89
N LEU A 8 -11.90 -2.32 8.07
CA LEU A 8 -10.51 -2.72 7.91
C LEU A 8 -9.66 -1.94 8.92
N PHE A 9 -8.91 -2.62 9.80
CA PHE A 9 -8.02 -1.94 10.76
C PHE A 9 -6.57 -2.15 10.37
N ILE A 10 -5.90 -1.10 9.92
CA ILE A 10 -4.49 -1.14 9.49
C ILE A 10 -3.59 -1.09 10.73
N LYS A 11 -2.63 -2.02 10.82
CA LYS A 11 -1.67 -2.09 11.93
C LYS A 11 -0.26 -1.69 11.53
N GLN A 12 0.12 -1.94 10.29
CA GLN A 12 1.49 -1.71 9.82
C GLN A 12 1.53 -1.61 8.29
N CYS A 13 2.35 -0.70 7.78
CA CYS A 13 2.74 -0.61 6.37
C CYS A 13 4.26 -0.50 6.28
N LYS A 14 4.91 -1.40 5.53
CA LYS A 14 6.36 -1.41 5.33
C LYS A 14 6.74 -1.86 3.93
N GLY A 15 7.81 -1.30 3.40
CA GLY A 15 8.42 -1.71 2.16
C GLY A 15 9.93 -1.84 2.32
N TYR A 16 10.50 -2.76 1.56
CA TYR A 16 11.91 -3.08 1.56
C TYR A 16 12.37 -3.43 0.16
N GLU A 17 13.61 -3.04 -0.13
CA GLU A 17 14.32 -3.52 -1.31
C GLU A 17 14.74 -4.96 -1.04
N LEU A 18 14.53 -5.83 -2.02
CA LEU A 18 15.09 -7.17 -1.94
C LEU A 18 16.55 -7.12 -2.39
N GLU A 19 17.39 -7.82 -1.64
CA GLU A 19 18.78 -8.07 -2.01
C GLU A 19 18.88 -9.49 -2.57
N LYS A 20 19.87 -9.71 -3.44
CA LYS A 20 20.15 -11.03 -4.00
C LYS A 20 20.59 -11.98 -2.88
N GLU A 21 19.75 -12.95 -2.55
CA GLU A 21 20.14 -14.06 -1.66
C GLU A 21 20.89 -15.16 -2.42
N MET A 22 20.62 -15.33 -3.73
CA MET A 22 21.27 -16.33 -4.58
C MET A 22 21.75 -15.74 -5.92
N PRO A 23 22.92 -16.17 -6.46
CA PRO A 23 23.51 -15.57 -7.67
C PRO A 23 22.69 -15.72 -8.96
N ASN A 24 21.76 -16.68 -8.98
CA ASN A 24 20.95 -17.03 -10.15
C ASN A 24 19.48 -16.55 -10.03
N THR A 25 19.15 -15.71 -9.05
CA THR A 25 17.81 -15.11 -8.93
C THR A 25 17.83 -13.65 -9.34
N SER A 26 16.69 -13.17 -9.86
CA SER A 26 16.44 -11.77 -10.22
C SER A 26 15.81 -10.98 -9.07
N GLU A 27 15.92 -11.47 -7.83
CA GLU A 27 15.24 -10.91 -6.66
C GLU A 27 15.65 -9.47 -6.37
N ASP A 28 16.89 -9.09 -6.67
CA ASP A 28 17.42 -7.73 -6.53
C ASP A 28 16.74 -6.70 -7.42
N PHE A 29 16.00 -7.12 -8.44
CA PHE A 29 15.19 -6.21 -9.26
C PHE A 29 13.81 -5.91 -8.68
N PHE A 30 13.48 -6.47 -7.51
CA PHE A 30 12.18 -6.31 -6.89
C PHE A 30 12.25 -5.51 -5.58
N ASN A 31 11.12 -4.85 -5.31
CA ASN A 31 10.76 -4.34 -4.01
C ASN A 31 9.63 -5.20 -3.46
N ARG A 32 9.62 -5.38 -2.14
CA ARG A 32 8.48 -5.94 -1.43
C ARG A 32 7.82 -4.88 -0.57
N SER A 33 6.51 -4.79 -0.65
CA SER A 33 5.66 -4.00 0.24
C SER A 33 4.74 -4.93 1.01
N GLU A 34 4.41 -4.59 2.24
CA GLU A 34 3.50 -5.34 3.08
C GLU A 34 2.59 -4.43 3.90
N VAL A 35 1.35 -4.87 4.05
CA VAL A 35 0.37 -4.26 4.95
C VAL A 35 -0.21 -5.34 5.86
N VAL A 36 -0.15 -5.08 7.17
CA VAL A 36 -0.76 -5.92 8.21
C VAL A 36 -2.06 -5.26 8.63
N TYR A 37 -3.15 -6.02 8.64
CA TYR A 37 -4.48 -5.50 8.94
C TYR A 37 -5.37 -6.53 9.63
N MET A 38 -6.36 -6.05 10.37
CA MET A 38 -7.47 -6.87 10.88
C MET A 38 -8.68 -6.71 9.98
N GLU A 39 -9.32 -7.82 9.66
CA GLU A 39 -10.61 -7.86 8.98
C GLU A 39 -11.41 -9.05 9.54
N GLU A 40 -12.66 -8.81 9.95
CA GLU A 40 -13.54 -9.85 10.52
C GLU A 40 -12.90 -10.61 11.71
N GLY A 41 -12.12 -9.89 12.53
CA GLY A 41 -11.45 -10.43 13.71
C GLY A 41 -10.20 -11.26 13.40
N GLN A 42 -9.79 -11.38 12.13
CA GLN A 42 -8.58 -12.09 11.73
C GLN A 42 -7.48 -11.11 11.33
N GLU A 43 -6.27 -11.34 11.84
CA GLU A 43 -5.07 -10.65 11.37
C GLU A 43 -4.62 -11.27 10.05
N LYS A 44 -4.42 -10.42 9.04
CA LYS A 44 -3.98 -10.79 7.71
C LYS A 44 -2.79 -9.91 7.32
N THR A 45 -1.95 -10.46 6.45
CA THR A 45 -0.86 -9.72 5.82
C THR A 45 -0.95 -9.90 4.32
N LEU A 46 -1.04 -8.78 3.60
CA LEU A 46 -0.88 -8.76 2.15
C LEU A 46 0.57 -8.39 1.84
N HIS A 47 1.25 -9.27 1.10
CA HIS A 47 2.57 -8.96 0.53
C HIS A 47 2.44 -8.65 -0.97
N VAL A 48 3.04 -7.56 -1.40
CA VAL A 48 3.12 -7.15 -2.81
C VAL A 48 4.58 -7.15 -3.23
N LEU A 49 4.90 -7.92 -4.26
CA LEU A 49 6.21 -7.97 -4.89
C LEU A 49 6.10 -7.30 -6.26
N TYR A 50 6.93 -6.29 -6.53
CA TYR A 50 6.88 -5.54 -7.79
C TYR A 50 8.26 -5.10 -8.25
N ILE A 51 8.41 -4.80 -9.54
CA ILE A 51 9.68 -4.42 -10.13
C ILE A 51 10.11 -3.05 -9.61
N ARG A 52 11.32 -2.95 -9.04
CA ARG A 52 11.89 -1.72 -8.45
C ARG A 52 11.93 -0.55 -9.43
N TYR A 53 12.23 -0.84 -10.70
CA TYR A 53 12.26 0.15 -11.78
C TYR A 53 10.95 0.96 -11.94
N PHE A 54 9.81 0.45 -11.46
CA PHE A 54 8.56 1.20 -11.52
C PHE A 54 8.57 2.49 -10.69
N GLU A 55 9.38 2.54 -9.63
CA GLU A 55 9.50 3.73 -8.78
C GLU A 55 10.20 4.90 -9.49
N GLU A 56 11.00 4.65 -10.54
CA GLU A 56 11.69 5.72 -11.30
C GLU A 56 10.72 6.69 -11.99
N SER A 57 9.47 6.27 -12.20
CA SER A 57 8.42 7.15 -12.73
C SER A 57 7.33 7.43 -11.71
N MET A 58 7.61 7.36 -10.41
CA MET A 58 6.64 7.65 -9.34
C MET A 58 5.89 8.98 -9.55
N GLU A 59 6.61 10.01 -10.00
CA GLU A 59 6.04 11.34 -10.29
C GLU A 59 4.96 11.34 -11.38
N SER A 60 4.93 10.32 -12.26
CA SER A 60 3.96 10.28 -13.35
C SER A 60 2.57 9.78 -12.91
N PHE A 61 2.44 9.19 -11.73
CA PHE A 61 1.18 8.62 -11.23
C PHE A 61 0.90 8.90 -9.75
N THR A 62 1.76 9.69 -9.09
CA THR A 62 1.57 10.17 -7.71
C THR A 62 1.98 11.65 -7.60
N PRO A 63 1.56 12.38 -6.56
CA PRO A 63 1.97 13.77 -6.35
C PRO A 63 3.35 13.92 -5.70
N PHE A 64 4.11 12.83 -5.49
CA PHE A 64 5.39 12.87 -4.79
C PHE A 64 6.54 13.10 -5.76
N GLY A 65 7.42 14.06 -5.45
CA GLY A 65 8.63 14.37 -6.23
C GLY A 65 9.95 13.92 -5.57
N SER A 66 9.87 13.13 -4.50
CA SER A 66 11.03 12.64 -3.76
C SER A 66 10.67 11.39 -2.96
N ASP A 67 11.69 10.60 -2.64
CA ASP A 67 11.60 9.50 -1.67
C ASP A 67 12.63 9.73 -0.55
N PRO A 68 12.24 9.84 0.74
CA PRO A 68 10.92 9.61 1.32
C PRO A 68 9.83 10.55 0.80
N VAL A 69 8.62 10.01 0.69
CA VAL A 69 7.44 10.69 0.11
C VAL A 69 6.76 11.64 1.10
N PHE A 70 6.84 11.35 2.40
CA PHE A 70 6.40 12.23 3.50
C PHE A 70 6.93 11.71 4.85
N LYS A 71 6.70 12.48 5.92
CA LYS A 71 6.91 12.05 7.30
C LYS A 71 5.56 11.75 7.96
N ALA A 72 5.52 10.67 8.75
CA ALA A 72 4.38 10.32 9.59
C ALA A 72 4.87 10.05 11.02
N GLY A 73 4.38 10.84 11.98
CA GLY A 73 4.98 10.90 13.32
C GLY A 73 6.50 11.12 13.25
N GLY A 74 7.27 10.18 13.78
CA GLY A 74 8.74 10.20 13.77
C GLY A 74 9.40 9.47 12.60
N ARG A 75 8.63 8.84 11.70
CA ARG A 75 9.13 7.97 10.62
C ARG A 75 9.14 8.68 9.27
N GLU A 76 10.20 8.48 8.51
CA GLU A 76 10.24 8.78 7.07
C GLU A 76 9.56 7.64 6.30
N VAL A 77 8.49 7.97 5.59
CA VAL A 77 7.70 7.01 4.81
C VAL A 77 8.26 6.99 3.40
N ALA A 78 8.70 5.82 2.95
CA ALA A 78 9.20 5.62 1.60
C ALA A 78 8.06 5.24 0.63
N PHE A 79 8.24 5.44 -0.67
CA PHE A 79 7.22 5.09 -1.66
C PHE A 79 6.83 3.59 -1.59
N LYS A 80 7.82 2.71 -1.42
CA LYS A 80 7.61 1.27 -1.20
C LYS A 80 6.74 0.92 0.00
N ASP A 81 6.64 1.79 1.01
CA ASP A 81 5.75 1.59 2.15
C ASP A 81 4.27 1.72 1.76
N LEU A 82 3.96 2.50 0.72
CA LEU A 82 2.60 2.82 0.29
C LEU A 82 1.94 1.69 -0.53
N VAL A 83 2.74 0.95 -1.28
CA VAL A 83 2.28 0.11 -2.40
C VAL A 83 1.26 -0.94 -1.96
N ALA A 84 1.55 -1.70 -0.90
CA ALA A 84 0.63 -2.76 -0.45
C ALA A 84 -0.71 -2.20 0.06
N LEU A 85 -0.69 -1.03 0.70
CA LEU A 85 -1.91 -0.37 1.14
C LEU A 85 -2.74 0.13 -0.07
N ALA A 86 -2.11 0.74 -1.07
CA ALA A 86 -2.79 1.15 -2.30
C ALA A 86 -3.45 -0.04 -3.01
N CYS A 87 -2.75 -1.17 -3.12
CA CYS A 87 -3.31 -2.41 -3.67
C CYS A 87 -4.51 -2.92 -2.86
N LEU A 88 -4.38 -2.97 -1.53
CA LEU A 88 -5.43 -3.44 -0.61
C LEU A 88 -6.72 -2.61 -0.72
N LEU A 89 -6.58 -1.29 -0.88
CA LEU A 89 -7.69 -0.35 -0.99
C LEU A 89 -8.37 -0.42 -2.35
N LYS A 90 -7.60 -0.48 -3.44
CA LYS A 90 -8.16 -0.50 -4.81
C LYS A 90 -8.90 -1.78 -5.14
N LYS A 91 -8.40 -2.94 -4.66
CA LYS A 91 -8.88 -4.26 -5.09
C LYS A 91 -9.15 -5.16 -3.90
N THR A 92 -10.41 -5.18 -3.46
CA THR A 92 -10.90 -5.99 -2.33
C THR A 92 -10.60 -7.49 -2.49
N GLY A 93 -10.60 -8.03 -3.71
CA GLY A 93 -10.24 -9.42 -3.99
C GLY A 93 -8.78 -9.79 -3.69
N LEU A 94 -7.92 -8.83 -3.31
CA LEU A 94 -6.58 -9.10 -2.80
C LEU A 94 -6.59 -9.47 -1.31
N ARG A 95 -7.68 -9.24 -0.57
CA ARG A 95 -7.77 -9.51 0.87
C ARG A 95 -7.77 -10.99 1.24
N ASP A 96 -8.13 -11.83 0.28
CA ASP A 96 -8.08 -13.28 0.40
C ASP A 96 -6.74 -13.85 -0.08
N ARG A 97 -5.85 -13.00 -0.60
CA ARG A 97 -4.53 -13.39 -1.11
C ARG A 97 -3.43 -13.00 -0.14
N LYS A 98 -2.55 -13.95 0.17
CA LYS A 98 -1.34 -13.67 0.95
C LYS A 98 -0.29 -12.89 0.16
N ARG A 99 -0.21 -13.11 -1.16
CA ARG A 99 0.85 -12.57 -2.01
C ARG A 99 0.33 -12.12 -3.37
N VAL A 100 0.83 -10.99 -3.85
CA VAL A 100 0.55 -10.41 -5.16
C VAL A 100 1.88 -10.11 -5.84
N TYR A 101 1.97 -10.43 -7.12
CA TYR A 101 3.13 -10.16 -7.95
C TYR A 101 2.74 -9.24 -9.09
N ILE A 102 3.42 -8.11 -9.23
CA ILE A 102 3.13 -7.10 -10.24
C ILE A 102 4.40 -6.89 -11.08
N ASN A 103 4.35 -7.37 -12.32
CA ASN A 103 5.42 -7.20 -13.30
C ASN A 103 5.02 -6.35 -14.50
N ASN A 104 3.81 -5.77 -14.47
CA ASN A 104 3.31 -4.88 -15.49
C ASN A 104 3.20 -3.46 -14.93
N LYS A 105 3.82 -2.50 -15.62
CA LYS A 105 3.83 -1.09 -15.18
C LYS A 105 2.44 -0.46 -15.18
N ALA A 106 1.62 -0.69 -16.21
CA ALA A 106 0.27 -0.14 -16.26
C ALA A 106 -0.64 -0.71 -15.16
N GLU A 107 -0.48 -2.00 -14.82
CA GLU A 107 -1.16 -2.58 -13.65
C GLU A 107 -0.70 -1.88 -12.36
N PHE A 108 0.61 -1.70 -12.18
CA PHE A 108 1.18 -1.02 -11.01
C PHE A 108 0.60 0.39 -10.83
N GLU A 109 0.61 1.20 -11.89
CA GLU A 109 0.09 2.57 -11.90
C GLU A 109 -1.42 2.61 -11.59
N SER A 110 -2.19 1.62 -12.07
CA SER A 110 -3.64 1.58 -11.86
C SER A 110 -4.06 1.48 -10.39
N TYR A 111 -3.17 1.01 -9.49
CA TYR A 111 -3.45 0.98 -8.05
C TYR A 111 -3.44 2.37 -7.41
N PHE A 112 -2.77 3.34 -8.03
CA PHE A 112 -2.68 4.73 -7.56
C PHE A 112 -3.69 5.67 -8.23
N ASP A 113 -4.31 5.22 -9.33
CA ASP A 113 -5.32 6.00 -10.05
C ASP A 113 -6.46 6.46 -9.12
N LYS A 114 -6.67 7.78 -9.08
CA LYS A 114 -7.66 8.50 -8.24
C LYS A 114 -7.52 8.30 -6.73
N LEU A 115 -6.40 7.73 -6.26
CA LEU A 115 -6.14 7.55 -4.84
C LEU A 115 -6.00 8.91 -4.15
N ASP A 116 -6.68 9.07 -3.03
CA ASP A 116 -6.54 10.23 -2.15
C ASP A 116 -5.30 10.05 -1.26
N PHE A 117 -4.20 10.67 -1.69
CA PHE A 117 -2.93 10.64 -0.95
C PHE A 117 -2.99 11.41 0.37
N GLY A 118 -3.96 12.32 0.56
CA GLY A 118 -4.20 13.00 1.84
C GLY A 118 -4.68 12.00 2.88
N LYS A 119 -5.72 11.22 2.54
CA LYS A 119 -6.22 10.14 3.40
C LYS A 119 -5.20 9.03 3.60
N LEU A 120 -4.40 8.73 2.58
CA LEU A 120 -3.30 7.77 2.73
C LEU A 120 -2.35 8.24 3.85
N ARG A 121 -1.95 9.52 3.87
CA ARG A 121 -1.11 10.08 4.94
C ARG A 121 -1.75 9.96 6.33
N GLU A 122 -3.07 10.16 6.45
CA GLU A 122 -3.80 9.98 7.71
C GLU A 122 -3.65 8.54 8.25
N VAL A 123 -3.71 7.53 7.37
CA VAL A 123 -3.49 6.13 7.76
C VAL A 123 -2.09 5.94 8.34
N PHE A 124 -1.06 6.46 7.67
CA PHE A 124 0.31 6.34 8.16
C PHE A 124 0.52 7.08 9.49
N ASN A 125 -0.05 8.27 9.65
CA ASN A 125 0.01 8.99 10.94
C ASN A 125 -0.65 8.18 12.06
N GLY A 126 -1.85 7.66 11.87
CA GLY A 126 -2.52 6.85 12.90
C GLY A 126 -1.80 5.54 13.19
N VAL A 127 -1.22 4.89 12.19
CA VAL A 127 -0.39 3.70 12.40
C VAL A 127 0.82 3.99 13.29
N GLU A 128 1.54 5.09 13.03
CA GLU A 128 2.76 5.43 13.76
C GLU A 128 2.49 6.06 15.14
N GLU A 129 1.42 6.85 15.29
CA GLU A 129 1.12 7.59 16.54
C GLU A 129 0.13 6.83 17.45
N GLU A 130 -0.87 6.17 16.86
CA GLU A 130 -1.99 5.55 17.58
C GLU A 130 -1.95 4.01 17.55
N LYS A 131 -0.88 3.42 16.97
CA LYS A 131 -0.67 1.96 16.80
C LYS A 131 -1.73 1.28 15.92
N GLY A 132 -2.38 2.05 15.05
CA GLY A 132 -3.25 1.54 14.00
C GLY A 132 -4.23 2.57 13.50
N PHE A 133 -4.97 2.23 12.45
CA PHE A 133 -5.94 3.13 11.83
C PHE A 133 -7.17 2.38 11.32
N GLN A 134 -8.36 2.87 11.67
CA GLN A 134 -9.62 2.29 11.23
C GLN A 134 -10.05 2.86 9.88
N ILE A 135 -10.18 1.99 8.89
CA ILE A 135 -10.76 2.29 7.58
C ILE A 135 -12.20 1.81 7.59
N ALA A 136 -13.14 2.75 7.52
CA ALA A 136 -14.58 2.46 7.46
C ALA A 136 -14.96 1.90 6.09
N SER A 137 -14.49 2.54 5.01
CA SER A 137 -14.70 2.09 3.64
C SER A 137 -13.46 2.40 2.78
N PRO A 138 -12.94 1.43 2.01
CA PRO A 138 -11.86 1.68 1.05
C PRO A 138 -12.28 2.64 -0.06
N LEU A 139 -13.57 2.68 -0.39
CA LEU A 139 -14.07 3.58 -1.44
C LEU A 139 -13.87 5.05 -1.08
N ASP A 140 -13.79 5.37 0.22
CA ASP A 140 -13.55 6.73 0.70
C ASP A 140 -12.16 7.24 0.29
N PHE A 141 -11.22 6.34 -0.04
CA PHE A 141 -9.87 6.68 -0.47
C PHE A 141 -9.78 6.98 -1.97
N PHE A 142 -10.88 6.96 -2.71
CA PHE A 142 -10.87 7.26 -4.15
C PHE A 142 -11.75 8.46 -4.45
N ASN A 143 -11.16 9.47 -5.08
CA ASN A 143 -11.87 10.68 -5.46
C ASN A 143 -12.90 10.38 -6.55
N HIS A 144 -14.18 10.59 -6.23
CA HIS A 144 -15.29 10.48 -7.16
C HIS A 144 -15.48 11.82 -7.88
N GLN A 145 -14.49 12.29 -8.63
CA GLN A 145 -14.79 13.30 -9.64
C GLN A 145 -15.16 12.60 -10.95
N GLN A 146 -16.42 12.81 -11.31
CA GLN A 146 -17.04 12.46 -12.59
C GLN A 146 -16.28 13.18 -13.70
N ALA A 147 -15.97 12.44 -14.77
CA ALA A 147 -15.81 13.05 -16.08
C ALA A 147 -17.21 13.26 -16.68
#